data_AF-A0A2U2RWX0-F1
#
_entry.id   AF-A0A2U2RWX0-F1
#
_cell.length_a   1.000
_cell.length_b   1.000
_cell.length_c   1.000
_cell.angle_alpha   90.00
_cell.angle_beta   90.00
_cell.angle_gamma   90.00
#
_symmetry.space_group_name_H-M   'P 1'
#
loop_
_entity.id
_entity.type
_entity.pdbx_description
1 polymer ?
#
loop_
_entity_poly.entity_id
_entity_poly.type
_entity_poly.pdbx_seq_one_letter_code
_entity_poly.pdbx_strand_id
1 'polypeptide(L)' 'MELKWLFYSITGLLLCGFGLSLLGEAIIFKIEKNFDWFYLGTLALVVFNSGICLVGKAIIVRIEIKRQR' A
#
# COMPACT_ATOMS: atom_id res chain seq x y z
N MET A 1 -11.41 -14.56 14.14
CA MET A 1 -11.16 -13.12 13.94
C MET A 1 -9.73 -12.82 13.50
N GLU A 2 -8.75 -13.62 13.95
CA GLU A 2 -7.30 -13.53 13.60
C GLU A 2 -7.01 -13.61 12.08
N LEU A 3 -7.73 -14.43 11.32
CA LEU A 3 -7.50 -14.63 9.88
C LEU A 3 -7.81 -13.37 9.06
N LYS A 4 -8.83 -12.59 9.48
CA LYS A 4 -9.17 -11.30 8.87
C LYS A 4 -8.04 -10.29 9.12
N TRP A 5 -7.48 -10.28 10.33
CA TRP A 5 -6.35 -9.43 10.68
C TRP A 5 -5.12 -9.72 9.81
N LEU A 6 -4.73 -11.00 9.73
CA LEU A 6 -3.60 -11.44 8.91
C LEU A 6 -3.78 -11.04 7.44
N PHE A 7 -4.97 -11.24 6.88
CA PHE A 7 -5.25 -10.86 5.50
C PHE A 7 -5.07 -9.35 5.27
N TYR A 8 -5.70 -8.50 6.09
CA TYR A 8 -5.54 -7.05 5.96
C TYR A 8 -4.09 -6.60 6.13
N SER A 9 -3.36 -7.21 7.07
CA SER A 9 -1.97 -6.85 7.33
C SER A 9 -1.05 -7.25 6.17
N ILE A 10 -1.21 -8.45 5.62
CA ILE A 10 -0.40 -8.96 4.50
C ILE A 10 -0.73 -8.17 3.22
N THR A 11 -2.02 -8.02 2.87
CA THR A 11 -2.42 -7.28 1.68
C THR A 11 -2.02 -5.81 1.76
N GLY A 12 -2.16 -5.18 2.93
CA GLY A 12 -1.71 -3.80 3.15
C GLY A 12 -0.20 -3.64 2.96
N LEU A 13 0.61 -4.56 3.50
CA LEU A 13 2.06 -4.52 3.34
C LEU A 13 2.49 -4.73 1.88
N LEU A 14 1.86 -5.68 1.18
CA LEU A 14 2.12 -5.95 -0.22
C LEU A 14 1.77 -4.76 -1.12
N LEU A 15 0.63 -4.11 -0.88
CA LEU A 15 0.23 -2.90 -1.62
C LEU A 15 1.18 -1.73 -1.37
N CYS A 16 1.68 -1.56 -0.14
CA CYS A 16 2.72 -0.57 0.14
C CYS A 16 4.01 -0.86 -0.64
N GLY A 17 4.50 -2.11 -0.60
CA GLY A 17 5.69 -2.51 -1.35
C GLY A 17 5.52 -2.34 -2.86
N PHE A 18 4.38 -2.77 -3.39
CA PHE A 18 4.04 -2.63 -4.81
C PHE A 18 3.92 -1.16 -5.24
N GLY A 19 3.28 -0.31 -4.43
CA GLY A 19 3.20 1.13 -4.68
C GLY A 19 4.57 1.81 -4.71
N LEU A 20 5.49 1.39 -3.83
CA LEU A 20 6.88 1.87 -3.84
C LEU A 20 7.65 1.40 -5.09
N SER A 21 7.44 0.16 -5.55
CA SER A 21 8.03 -0.32 -6.81
C SER A 21 7.53 0.46 -8.02
N LEU A 22 6.21 0.74 -8.11
CA LEU A 22 5.64 1.58 -9.16
C LEU A 22 6.17 3.02 -9.11
N LEU A 23 6.39 3.55 -7.91
CA LEU A 23 7.02 4.85 -7.72
C LEU A 23 8.46 4.85 -8.27
N GLY A 24 9.21 3.77 -8.03
CA GLY A 24 10.55 3.57 -8.59
C GLY A 24 10.56 3.61 -10.12
N GLU A 25 9.66 2.84 -10.76
CA GLU A 25 9.50 2.86 -12.22
C GLU A 25 9.12 4.25 -12.74
N ALA A 26 8.22 4.96 -12.05
CA ALA A 26 7.87 6.33 -12.41
C ALA A 26 9.07 7.30 -12.32
N ILE A 27 9.99 7.08 -11.37
CA ILE A 27 11.23 7.87 -11.27
C ILE A 27 12.18 7.55 -12.44
N ILE A 28 12.25 6.31 -12.89
CA ILE A 28 13.07 5.93 -14.04
C ILE A 28 12.51 6.57 -15.32
N PHE A 29 11.20 6.47 -15.57
CA PHE A 29 10.56 7.15 -16.70
C PHE A 29 10.72 8.67 -16.66
N LYS A 30 10.80 9.24 -15.45
CA LYS A 30 11.15 10.64 -15.27
C LYS A 30 12.52 11.00 -15.80
N ILE A 31 13.50 10.14 -15.55
CA ILE A 31 14.87 10.32 -16.01
C ILE A 31 14.95 10.14 -17.53
N GLU A 32 14.18 9.20 -18.09
CA GLU A 32 14.10 8.93 -19.54
C GLU A 32 13.29 9.97 -20.34
N LYS A 33 12.80 11.06 -19.71
CA LYS A 33 11.96 12.10 -20.33
C LYS A 33 10.64 11.59 -20.94
N ASN A 34 10.11 10.46 -20.46
CA ASN A 34 8.77 10.02 -20.80
C ASN A 34 7.73 10.76 -19.94
N PHE A 35 6.74 11.38 -20.58
CA PHE A 35 5.66 12.10 -19.88
C PHE A 35 4.72 11.17 -19.10
N ASP A 36 4.71 9.88 -19.42
CA ASP A 36 3.93 8.85 -18.71
C ASP A 36 4.34 8.68 -17.25
N TRP A 37 5.51 9.21 -16.84
CA TRP A 37 5.90 9.30 -15.42
C TRP A 37 4.74 9.85 -14.60
N PHE A 38 4.08 10.92 -15.06
CA PHE A 38 3.11 11.62 -14.22
C PHE A 38 1.91 10.73 -13.87
N TYR A 39 1.40 9.99 -14.85
CA TYR A 39 0.31 9.04 -14.65
C TYR A 39 0.75 7.86 -13.78
N LEU A 40 1.91 7.29 -14.08
CA LEU A 40 2.44 6.12 -13.38
C LEU A 40 2.80 6.45 -11.92
N GLY A 41 3.36 7.63 -11.68
CA GLY A 41 3.67 8.16 -10.35
C GLY A 41 2.41 8.52 -9.56
N THR A 42 1.38 9.08 -10.21
CA THR A 42 0.09 9.34 -9.55
C THR A 42 -0.58 8.02 -9.17
N LEU A 43 -0.56 7.03 -10.05
CA LEU A 43 -1.06 5.69 -9.77
C LEU A 43 -0.29 5.04 -8.61
N ALA A 44 1.03 5.15 -8.60
CA ALA A 44 1.87 4.66 -7.51
C ALA A 44 1.49 5.26 -6.15
N LEU A 45 1.25 6.58 -6.10
CA LEU A 45 0.80 7.27 -4.88
C LEU A 45 -0.58 6.80 -4.42
N VAL A 46 -1.52 6.57 -5.34
CA VAL A 46 -2.86 6.05 -5.02
C VAL A 46 -2.76 4.64 -4.44
N VAL A 47 -1.98 3.76 -5.07
CA VAL A 47 -1.75 2.38 -4.61
C VAL A 47 -1.07 2.37 -3.24
N PHE A 48 -0.03 3.18 -3.06
CA PHE A 48 0.70 3.29 -1.80
C PHE A 48 -0.20 3.78 -0.65
N ASN A 49 -0.96 4.86 -0.86
CA ASN A 49 -1.90 5.36 0.16
C ASN A 49 -3.01 4.36 0.48
N SER A 50 -3.49 3.63 -0.53
CA SER A 50 -4.47 2.55 -0.33
C SER A 50 -3.90 1.43 0.55
N GLY A 51 -2.63 1.06 0.32
CA GLY A 51 -1.90 0.11 1.18
C GLY A 51 -1.81 0.58 2.63
N ILE A 52 -1.46 1.84 2.88
CA ILE A 52 -1.39 2.43 4.23
C ILE A 52 -2.75 2.36 4.93
N CYS A 53 -3.85 2.65 4.23
CA CYS A 53 -5.20 2.56 4.80
C CYS A 53 -5.54 1.14 5.25
N LEU A 54 -5.19 0.13 4.45
CA LEU A 54 -5.40 -1.28 4.80
C LEU A 54 -4.56 -1.72 5.99
N VAL A 55 -3.30 -1.27 6.08
CA VAL A 55 -2.46 -1.50 7.27
C VAL A 55 -3.09 -0.86 8.51
N GLY A 56 -3.58 0.37 8.41
CA GLY A 56 -4.30 1.05 9.50
C GLY A 56 -5.53 0.26 9.96
N LYS A 57 -6.33 -0.24 9.01
CA LYS A 57 -7.48 -1.10 9.31
C LYS A 57 -7.06 -2.42 9.97
N ALA A 58 -5.95 -3.02 9.55
CA ALA A 58 -5.39 -4.19 10.20
C ALA A 58 -5.05 -3.89 11.66
N ILE A 59 -4.41 -2.76 11.96
CA ILE A 59 -4.07 -2.40 13.35
C ILE A 59 -5.33 -2.28 14.22
N ILE A 60 -6.37 -1.61 13.72
CA ILE A 60 -7.65 -1.46 14.44
C ILE A 60 -8.28 -2.83 14.72
N VAL A 61 -8.35 -3.72 13.73
CA VAL A 61 -8.88 -5.09 13.91
C VAL A 61 -8.06 -5.86 14.94
N ARG A 62 -6.73 -5.67 14.98
CA ARG A 62 -5.87 -6.31 15.99
C ARG A 62 -6.19 -5.84 17.41
N ILE A 63 -6.44 -4.54 17.57
CA ILE A 63 -6.77 -3.94 18.86
C ILE A 63 -8.14 -4.44 19.33
N GLU A 64 -9.14 -4.50 18.44
CA GLU A 64 -10.46 -5.05 18.74
C GLU A 64 -10.38 -6.50 19.24
N ILE A 65 -9.58 -7.34 18.56
CA ILE A 65 -9.38 -8.74 18.97
C ILE A 65 -8.68 -8.83 20.33
N LYS A 66 -7.67 -7.99 20.58
CA LYS A 66 -7.02 -7.93 21.90
C LYS A 66 -7.94 -7.45 23.00
N ARG A 67 -8.90 -6.56 22.71
CA ARG A 67 -9.86 -6.02 23.69
C ARG A 67 -10.95 -7.02 24.08
N GLN A 68 -11.21 -8.01 23.22
CA GLN A 68 -12.20 -9.07 23.45
C GLN A 68 -11.63 -10.29 24.20
N ARG A 69 -10.31 -10.36 24.42
CA ARG A 69 -9.65 -11.36 25.29
C ARG A 69 -9.35 -10.76 26.65
#